data_AF-A0A974D3C6-F1
#
_entry.id   AF-A0A974D3C6-F1
#
_cell.length_a   1.000
_cell.length_b   1.000
_cell.length_c   1.000
_cell.angle_alpha   90.00
_cell.angle_beta   90.00
_cell.angle_gamma   90.00
#
_symmetry.space_group_name_H-M   'P 1'
#
loop_
_entity.id
_entity.type
_entity.pdbx_description
1 polymer ?
#
loop_
_entity_poly.entity_id
_entity_poly.type
_entity_poly.pdbx_seq_one_letter_code
_entity_poly.pdbx_strand_id
1 'polypeptide(L)'
;EFLKTDRKGDTEEERRRPVARTFTNWLQAFCIYSNILSDKFPNLGASLFKHLDIILEAYRSYGGVAWFLYDDRVRQKMAVHKSMLWGSKDIDLWMGMLAPKPQTVQNQAKVVAGRNACWSFNENFCKWQNSCRYKHECSLCSGGHPAFRCAKRFSHSGKVNPKEQHQKSDNASEVVRNVALLKGLPKPAESSNN
;
A
#
# COMPACT_ATOMS: atom_id res chain seq x y z
N GLU A 1 14.51 -38.12 -21.17
CA GLU A 1 14.40 -36.95 -22.06
C GLU A 1 13.57 -35.88 -21.34
N PHE A 2 14.22 -34.88 -20.73
CA PHE A 2 13.52 -33.80 -20.03
C PHE A 2 13.17 -32.72 -21.04
N LEU A 3 11.88 -32.53 -21.33
CA LEU A 3 11.37 -31.44 -22.17
C LEU A 3 11.79 -30.10 -21.57
N LYS A 4 12.84 -29.49 -22.15
CA LYS A 4 13.16 -28.08 -21.95
C LYS A 4 12.02 -27.28 -22.58
N THR A 5 11.02 -26.96 -21.78
CA THR A 5 10.05 -25.92 -22.15
C THR A 5 10.79 -24.60 -22.05
N ASP A 6 11.16 -24.04 -23.20
CA ASP A 6 11.64 -22.66 -23.30
C ASP A 6 10.53 -21.73 -22.80
N ARG A 7 10.61 -21.35 -21.52
CA ARG A 7 9.78 -20.30 -20.96
C ARG A 7 10.29 -18.99 -21.53
N LYS A 8 9.68 -18.57 -22.64
CA LYS A 8 9.81 -17.22 -23.18
C LYS A 8 9.52 -16.24 -22.05
N GLY A 9 10.55 -15.53 -21.57
CA GLY A 9 10.42 -14.64 -20.43
C GLY A 9 9.41 -13.53 -20.70
N ASP A 10 8.68 -13.11 -19.66
CA ASP A 10 7.67 -12.07 -19.74
C ASP A 10 8.25 -10.81 -20.39
N THR A 11 7.46 -10.23 -21.30
CA THR A 11 7.79 -8.96 -21.95
C THR A 11 7.89 -7.84 -20.92
N GLU A 12 8.67 -6.79 -21.20
CA GLU A 12 8.82 -5.66 -20.26
C GLU A 12 7.45 -5.02 -19.92
N GLU A 13 6.63 -4.82 -20.93
CA GLU A 13 5.27 -4.27 -20.76
C GLU A 13 4.38 -5.16 -19.86
N GLU A 14 4.57 -6.47 -19.88
CA GLU A 14 3.89 -7.41 -18.99
C GLU A 14 4.37 -7.33 -17.55
N ARG A 15 5.67 -7.08 -17.33
CA ARG A 15 6.24 -6.82 -15.98
C ARG A 15 5.74 -5.52 -15.39
N ARG A 16 5.41 -4.52 -16.21
CA ARG A 16 4.86 -3.22 -15.76
C ARG A 16 3.37 -3.25 -15.47
N ARG A 17 2.67 -4.37 -15.75
CA ARG A 17 1.24 -4.46 -15.46
C ARG A 17 1.00 -4.31 -13.94
N PRO A 18 0.00 -3.53 -13.52
CA PRO A 18 -0.34 -3.41 -12.11
C PRO A 18 -0.66 -4.78 -11.50
N VAL A 19 0.15 -5.22 -10.53
CA VAL A 19 -0.11 -6.46 -9.81
C VAL A 19 -1.35 -6.27 -8.94
N ALA A 20 -2.33 -7.18 -9.09
CA ALA A 20 -3.54 -7.14 -8.29
C ALA A 20 -3.21 -7.23 -6.79
N ARG A 21 -3.78 -6.35 -5.97
CA ARG A 21 -3.60 -6.31 -4.50
C ARG A 21 -4.40 -7.40 -3.80
N THR A 22 -4.17 -8.64 -4.17
CA THR A 22 -4.73 -9.82 -3.51
C THR A 22 -3.81 -10.28 -2.38
N PHE A 23 -4.37 -10.96 -1.39
CA PHE A 23 -3.56 -11.53 -0.30
C PHE A 23 -2.53 -12.54 -0.85
N THR A 24 -2.90 -13.38 -1.83
CA THR A 24 -2.00 -14.36 -2.44
C THR A 24 -0.81 -13.70 -3.16
N ASN A 25 -1.06 -12.65 -3.94
CA ASN A 25 0.04 -11.94 -4.62
C ASN A 25 0.97 -11.25 -3.61
N TRP A 26 0.40 -10.65 -2.56
CA TRP A 26 1.19 -10.07 -1.48
C TRP A 26 2.00 -11.13 -0.73
N LEU A 27 1.41 -12.29 -0.42
CA LEU A 27 2.06 -13.39 0.26
C LEU A 27 3.26 -13.91 -0.55
N GLN A 28 3.07 -14.13 -1.86
CA GLN A 28 4.16 -14.53 -2.75
C GLN A 28 5.30 -13.51 -2.74
N ALA A 29 4.98 -12.23 -2.89
CA ALA A 29 5.98 -11.15 -2.84
C ALA A 29 6.67 -11.08 -1.46
N PHE A 30 5.92 -11.27 -0.37
CA PHE A 30 6.44 -11.27 1.00
C PHE A 30 7.37 -12.45 1.26
N CYS A 31 7.07 -13.65 0.74
CA CYS A 31 7.96 -14.80 0.83
C CYS A 31 9.28 -14.55 0.10
N ILE A 32 9.25 -13.98 -1.12
CA ILE A 32 10.46 -13.60 -1.85
C ILE A 32 11.28 -12.56 -1.06
N TYR A 33 10.62 -11.52 -0.58
CA TYR A 33 11.23 -10.49 0.27
C TYR A 33 11.88 -11.08 1.53
N SER A 34 11.17 -11.99 2.21
CA SER A 34 11.64 -12.63 3.44
C SER A 34 12.83 -13.55 3.20
N ASN A 35 12.86 -14.27 2.08
CA ASN A 35 14.00 -15.10 1.68
C ASN A 35 15.25 -14.24 1.45
N ILE A 36 15.13 -13.14 0.70
CA ILE A 36 16.25 -12.23 0.43
C ILE A 36 16.78 -11.61 1.73
N LEU A 37 15.88 -11.18 2.61
CA LEU A 37 16.29 -10.62 3.90
C LEU A 37 16.93 -11.66 4.81
N SER A 38 16.37 -12.85 4.88
CA SER A 38 16.88 -13.91 5.78
C SER A 38 18.24 -14.45 5.30
N ASP A 39 18.54 -14.37 3.99
CA ASP A 39 19.87 -14.66 3.46
C ASP A 39 20.94 -13.71 4.02
N LYS A 40 20.62 -12.42 4.15
CA LYS A 40 21.55 -11.40 4.68
C LYS A 40 21.50 -11.27 6.20
N PHE A 41 20.33 -11.50 6.79
CA PHE A 41 20.06 -11.34 8.22
C PHE A 41 19.30 -12.56 8.75
N PRO A 42 19.97 -13.70 8.98
CA PRO A 42 19.29 -14.95 9.36
C PRO A 42 18.44 -14.84 10.63
N ASN A 43 18.89 -14.02 11.58
CA ASN A 43 18.18 -13.76 12.84
C ASN A 43 16.81 -13.07 12.63
N LEU A 44 16.56 -12.51 11.45
CA LEU A 44 15.31 -11.83 11.11
C LEU A 44 14.19 -12.80 10.69
N GLY A 45 14.54 -14.02 10.27
CA GLY A 45 13.60 -14.97 9.66
C GLY A 45 12.37 -15.25 10.53
N ALA A 46 12.59 -15.66 11.78
CA ALA A 46 11.49 -15.95 12.71
C ALA A 46 10.57 -14.73 12.93
N SER A 47 11.14 -13.53 12.99
CA SER A 47 10.40 -12.28 13.16
C SER A 47 9.59 -11.89 11.91
N LEU A 48 10.06 -12.21 10.71
CA LEU A 48 9.31 -12.03 9.47
C LEU A 48 8.10 -12.96 9.39
N PHE A 49 8.22 -14.21 9.85
CA PHE A 49 7.07 -15.13 9.92
C PHE A 49 6.04 -14.68 10.97
N LYS A 50 6.47 -14.15 12.12
CA LYS A 50 5.54 -13.52 13.07
C LYS A 50 4.79 -12.35 12.44
N HIS A 51 5.46 -11.54 11.60
CA HIS A 51 4.79 -10.48 10.85
C HIS A 51 3.75 -11.04 9.87
N LEU A 52 4.10 -12.11 9.15
CA LEU A 52 3.16 -12.81 8.28
C LEU A 52 1.91 -13.29 9.04
N ASP A 53 2.09 -13.88 10.23
CA ASP A 53 0.98 -14.35 11.06
C ASP A 53 0.04 -13.18 11.45
N ILE A 54 0.60 -12.02 11.80
CA ILE A 54 -0.19 -10.81 12.10
C ILE A 54 -0.99 -10.34 10.88
N ILE A 55 -0.40 -10.32 9.68
CA ILE A 55 -1.12 -9.91 8.47
C ILE A 55 -2.19 -10.94 8.08
N LEU A 56 -1.89 -12.23 8.24
CA LEU A 56 -2.86 -13.30 8.01
C LEU A 56 -4.05 -13.19 8.98
N GLU A 57 -3.79 -12.90 10.25
CA GLU A 57 -4.83 -12.62 11.24
C GLU A 57 -5.68 -11.42 10.81
N ALA A 58 -5.07 -10.31 10.37
CA ALA A 58 -5.82 -9.15 9.89
C ALA A 58 -6.68 -9.48 8.65
N TYR A 59 -6.15 -10.29 7.73
CA TYR A 59 -6.85 -10.73 6.53
C TYR A 59 -8.10 -11.55 6.88
N ARG A 60 -7.98 -12.46 7.86
CA ARG A 60 -9.07 -13.34 8.31
C ARG A 60 -10.10 -12.62 9.17
N SER A 61 -9.66 -11.71 10.04
CA SER A 61 -10.52 -11.06 11.04
C SER A 61 -11.31 -9.88 10.48
N TYR A 62 -10.70 -9.09 9.60
CA TYR A 62 -11.30 -7.82 9.14
C TYR A 62 -11.75 -7.85 7.68
N GLY A 63 -11.22 -8.75 6.86
CA GLY A 63 -11.52 -8.80 5.44
C GLY A 63 -11.08 -7.53 4.69
N GLY A 64 -11.53 -7.40 3.44
CA GLY A 64 -11.22 -6.26 2.58
C GLY A 64 -9.74 -5.92 2.44
N VAL A 65 -9.40 -4.64 2.60
CA VAL A 65 -8.03 -4.10 2.44
C VAL A 65 -7.38 -3.72 3.79
N ALA A 66 -7.99 -4.06 4.91
CA ALA A 66 -7.51 -3.68 6.24
C ALA A 66 -6.09 -4.21 6.51
N TRP A 67 -5.87 -5.50 6.24
CA TRP A 67 -4.55 -6.15 6.32
C TRP A 67 -3.47 -5.43 5.49
N PHE A 68 -3.83 -4.95 4.28
CA PHE A 68 -2.91 -4.27 3.39
C PHE A 68 -2.55 -2.87 3.92
N LEU A 69 -3.55 -2.12 4.43
CA LEU A 69 -3.32 -0.82 5.05
C LEU A 69 -2.50 -0.92 6.34
N TYR A 70 -2.71 -2.00 7.10
CA TYR A 70 -1.90 -2.29 8.28
C TYR A 70 -0.44 -2.56 7.92
N ASP A 71 -0.18 -3.49 6.99
CA ASP A 71 1.18 -3.79 6.52
C ASP A 71 1.90 -2.54 6.01
N ASP A 72 1.22 -1.73 5.18
CA ASP A 72 1.77 -0.48 4.63
C ASP A 72 2.17 0.51 5.74
N ARG A 73 1.29 0.75 6.71
CA ARG A 73 1.58 1.68 7.82
C ARG A 73 2.67 1.17 8.75
N VAL A 74 2.67 -0.12 9.06
CA VAL A 74 3.71 -0.74 9.89
C VAL A 74 5.07 -0.64 9.18
N ARG A 75 5.15 -0.91 7.88
CA ARG A 75 6.38 -0.75 7.09
C ARG A 75 6.86 0.70 7.00
N GLN A 76 5.94 1.65 6.84
CA GLN A 76 6.27 3.09 6.88
C GLN A 76 6.83 3.49 8.24
N LYS A 77 6.21 3.04 9.34
CA LYS A 77 6.73 3.28 10.70
C LYS A 77 8.12 2.66 10.90
N MET A 78 8.34 1.42 10.47
CA MET A 78 9.64 0.74 10.57
C MET A 78 10.74 1.45 9.77
N ALA A 79 10.41 2.06 8.63
CA ALA A 79 11.37 2.82 7.83
C ALA A 79 11.90 4.07 8.55
N VAL A 80 11.09 4.67 9.44
CA VAL A 80 11.47 5.83 10.25
C VAL A 80 12.04 5.42 11.61
N HIS A 81 11.44 4.40 12.24
CA HIS A 81 11.78 3.93 13.59
C HIS A 81 12.49 2.58 13.53
N LYS A 82 13.83 2.62 13.44
CA LYS A 82 14.68 1.42 13.33
C LYS A 82 14.64 0.48 14.55
N SER A 83 14.09 0.93 15.69
CA SER A 83 13.88 0.10 16.89
C SER A 83 12.66 -0.82 16.79
N MET A 84 11.78 -0.57 15.81
CA MET A 84 10.60 -1.39 15.62
C MET A 84 10.97 -2.73 15.00
N LEU A 85 10.55 -3.82 15.65
CA LEU A 85 10.90 -5.17 15.26
C LEU A 85 9.82 -5.77 14.36
N TRP A 86 10.27 -6.56 13.38
CA TRP A 86 9.39 -7.46 12.66
C TRP A 86 8.72 -8.42 13.66
N GLY A 87 7.41 -8.63 13.50
CA GLY A 87 6.64 -9.51 14.38
C GLY A 87 6.13 -8.87 15.67
N SER A 88 6.39 -7.59 15.92
CA SER A 88 5.72 -6.83 16.98
C SER A 88 4.42 -6.22 16.45
N LYS A 89 3.28 -6.67 16.99
CA LYS A 89 1.95 -6.13 16.62
C LYS A 89 1.81 -4.70 17.17
N ASP A 90 1.70 -3.73 16.28
CA ASP A 90 1.33 -2.35 16.62
C ASP A 90 -0.16 -2.33 17.01
N ILE A 91 -0.42 -2.23 18.31
CA ILE A 91 -1.77 -2.32 18.90
C ILE A 91 -2.60 -1.09 18.53
N ASP A 92 -2.01 0.10 18.44
CA ASP A 92 -2.73 1.32 18.10
C ASP A 92 -3.24 1.28 16.65
N LEU A 93 -2.38 0.82 15.72
CA LEU A 93 -2.79 0.58 14.35
C LEU A 93 -3.83 -0.54 14.27
N TRP A 94 -3.67 -1.59 15.08
CA TRP A 94 -4.60 -2.73 15.11
C TRP A 94 -5.99 -2.32 15.58
N MET A 95 -6.09 -1.66 16.73
CA MET A 95 -7.32 -1.12 17.28
C MET A 95 -7.90 -0.01 16.39
N GLY A 96 -7.06 0.77 15.73
CA GLY A 96 -7.49 1.76 14.75
C GLY A 96 -8.18 1.17 13.52
N MET A 97 -8.00 -0.13 13.22
CA MET A 97 -8.79 -0.85 12.21
C MET A 97 -10.18 -1.26 12.70
N LEU A 98 -10.34 -1.49 14.01
CA LEU A 98 -11.61 -1.78 14.67
C LEU A 98 -12.46 -0.53 14.90
N ALA A 99 -11.80 0.61 15.06
CA ALA A 99 -12.48 1.88 15.27
C ALA A 99 -13.37 2.18 14.06
N PRO A 100 -14.67 2.49 14.25
CA PRO A 100 -15.47 3.05 13.19
C PRO A 100 -14.72 4.27 12.69
N LYS A 101 -14.33 4.28 11.40
CA LYS A 101 -13.70 5.45 10.78
C LYS A 101 -14.55 6.64 11.21
N PRO A 102 -14.00 7.66 11.91
CA PRO A 102 -14.74 8.88 12.09
C PRO A 102 -15.14 9.28 10.68
N GLN A 103 -16.45 9.37 10.44
CA GLN A 103 -16.96 9.94 9.21
C GLN A 103 -16.42 11.35 9.21
N THR A 104 -15.27 11.54 8.59
CA THR A 104 -14.82 12.84 8.20
C THR A 104 -15.91 13.28 7.26
N VAL A 105 -16.72 14.23 7.76
CA VAL A 105 -17.66 15.01 6.98
C VAL A 105 -16.83 15.90 6.07
N GLN A 106 -16.00 15.29 5.22
CA GLN A 106 -15.46 15.96 4.07
C GLN A 106 -16.65 16.07 3.14
N ASN A 107 -17.23 17.26 3.15
CA ASN A 107 -18.10 17.83 2.12
C ASN A 107 -17.39 17.84 0.76
N GLN A 108 -16.91 16.69 0.29
CA GLN A 108 -16.69 16.46 -1.10
C GLN A 108 -18.06 16.06 -1.63
N ALA A 109 -18.70 16.98 -2.32
CA ALA A 109 -19.85 16.70 -3.17
C ALA A 109 -19.48 15.55 -4.11
N LYS A 110 -19.73 14.30 -3.67
CA LYS A 110 -19.53 13.10 -4.46
C LYS A 110 -20.56 13.18 -5.56
N VAL A 111 -20.07 13.43 -6.77
CA VAL A 111 -20.80 13.19 -8.02
C VAL A 111 -21.53 11.85 -7.85
N VAL A 112 -22.85 11.97 -7.89
CA VAL A 112 -23.83 10.98 -7.48
C VAL A 112 -23.49 9.61 -8.05
N ALA A 113 -22.97 8.72 -7.20
CA ALA A 113 -22.93 7.30 -7.50
C ALA A 113 -24.36 6.86 -7.83
N GLY A 114 -24.53 6.15 -8.95
CA GLY A 114 -25.81 5.62 -9.40
C GLY A 114 -26.56 4.99 -8.23
N ARG A 115 -27.80 5.45 -8.04
CA ARG A 115 -28.61 5.44 -6.80
C ARG A 115 -28.81 4.11 -6.04
N ASN A 116 -28.14 3.00 -6.36
CA ASN A 116 -28.31 1.71 -5.70
C ASN A 116 -27.05 0.84 -5.59
N ALA A 117 -25.83 1.37 -5.75
CA ALA A 117 -24.61 0.57 -5.64
C ALA A 117 -24.28 0.17 -4.19
N CYS A 118 -23.92 -1.10 -3.97
CA CYS A 118 -23.56 -1.63 -2.65
C CYS A 118 -22.19 -1.11 -2.24
N TRP A 119 -22.17 -0.24 -1.23
CA TRP A 119 -20.93 0.31 -0.71
C TRP A 119 -20.06 -0.76 -0.05
N SER A 120 -20.65 -1.68 0.72
CA SER A 120 -19.93 -2.81 1.32
C SER A 120 -19.31 -3.72 0.27
N PHE A 121 -19.94 -3.91 -0.90
CA PHE A 121 -19.34 -4.68 -1.99
C PHE A 121 -18.13 -3.95 -2.56
N ASN A 122 -18.24 -2.64 -2.79
CA ASN A 122 -17.17 -1.82 -3.33
C ASN A 122 -15.92 -1.78 -2.44
N GLU A 123 -16.09 -2.00 -1.14
CA GLU A 123 -15.01 -2.11 -0.15
C GLU A 123 -14.65 -3.56 0.24
N ASN A 124 -15.25 -4.56 -0.42
CA ASN A 124 -15.03 -5.99 -0.19
C ASN A 124 -15.48 -6.51 1.20
N PHE A 125 -16.49 -5.87 1.80
CA PHE A 125 -17.11 -6.21 3.09
C PHE A 125 -18.55 -6.74 2.96
N CYS A 126 -19.13 -6.81 1.76
CA CYS A 126 -20.50 -7.31 1.61
C CYS A 126 -20.57 -8.83 1.83
N LYS A 127 -21.33 -9.24 2.85
CA LYS A 127 -21.56 -10.66 3.19
C LYS A 127 -22.81 -11.27 2.53
N TRP A 128 -23.64 -10.45 1.89
CA TRP A 128 -24.93 -10.88 1.34
C TRP A 128 -24.86 -11.38 -0.10
N GLN A 129 -23.72 -11.19 -0.79
CA GLN A 129 -23.49 -11.66 -2.15
C GLN A 129 -24.70 -11.42 -3.08
N ASN A 130 -25.29 -12.47 -3.65
CA ASN A 130 -26.43 -12.38 -4.58
C ASN A 130 -27.75 -11.97 -3.89
N SER A 131 -27.83 -12.08 -2.57
CA SER A 131 -28.98 -11.65 -1.76
C SER A 131 -28.86 -10.21 -1.27
N CYS A 132 -27.87 -9.44 -1.74
CA CYS A 132 -27.71 -8.05 -1.35
C CYS A 132 -28.81 -7.17 -1.96
N ARG A 133 -29.46 -6.35 -1.12
CA ARG A 133 -30.45 -5.35 -1.56
C ARG A 133 -29.87 -4.30 -2.51
N TYR A 134 -28.56 -4.06 -2.43
CA TYR A 134 -27.86 -3.07 -3.23
C TYR A 134 -27.08 -3.76 -4.37
N LYS A 135 -26.98 -3.11 -5.53
CA LYS A 135 -26.32 -3.65 -6.71
C LYS A 135 -24.81 -3.81 -6.49
N HIS A 136 -24.26 -4.97 -6.81
CA HIS A 136 -22.83 -5.25 -6.75
C HIS A 136 -22.12 -4.70 -8.01
N GLU A 137 -22.13 -3.38 -8.13
CA GLU A 137 -21.54 -2.62 -9.23
C GLU A 137 -20.48 -1.66 -8.70
N CYS A 138 -19.44 -1.42 -9.51
CA CYS A 138 -18.37 -0.50 -9.21
C CYS A 138 -18.90 0.93 -9.05
N SER A 139 -18.60 1.59 -7.92
CA SER A 139 -19.01 2.99 -7.73
C SER A 139 -18.31 3.99 -8.66
N LEU A 140 -17.21 3.60 -9.31
CA LEU A 140 -16.42 4.45 -10.21
C LEU A 140 -16.77 4.26 -11.70
N CYS A 141 -17.23 3.08 -12.10
CA CYS A 141 -17.44 2.76 -13.52
C CYS A 141 -18.66 1.88 -13.80
N SER A 142 -19.47 1.56 -12.77
CA SER A 142 -20.66 0.72 -12.84
C SER A 142 -20.45 -0.71 -13.36
N GLY A 143 -19.21 -1.18 -13.49
CA GLY A 143 -18.89 -2.55 -13.89
C GLY A 143 -19.10 -3.57 -12.78
N GLY A 144 -19.18 -4.87 -13.14
CA GLY A 144 -19.35 -6.00 -12.20
C GLY A 144 -18.09 -6.35 -11.38
N HIS A 145 -17.45 -5.35 -10.80
CA HIS A 145 -16.31 -5.50 -9.91
C HIS A 145 -16.38 -4.46 -8.77
N PRO A 146 -15.79 -4.74 -7.61
CA PRO A 146 -15.74 -3.79 -6.51
C PRO A 146 -14.77 -2.63 -6.80
N ALA A 147 -15.04 -1.42 -6.29
CA ALA A 147 -14.26 -0.20 -6.57
C ALA A 147 -12.75 -0.35 -6.39
N PHE A 148 -12.29 -1.14 -5.41
CA PHE A 148 -10.85 -1.36 -5.21
C PHE A 148 -10.17 -2.14 -6.35
N ARG A 149 -10.93 -2.88 -7.17
CA ARG A 149 -10.46 -3.57 -8.38
C ARG A 149 -10.73 -2.78 -9.66
N CYS A 150 -11.17 -1.53 -9.56
CA CYS A 150 -11.49 -0.72 -10.73
C CYS A 150 -10.22 -0.26 -11.45
N ALA A 151 -10.05 -0.69 -12.70
CA ALA A 151 -8.95 -0.25 -13.55
C ALA A 151 -8.98 1.28 -13.79
N LYS A 152 -10.18 1.88 -13.94
CA LYS A 152 -10.35 3.33 -14.13
C LYS A 152 -9.91 4.17 -12.93
N ARG A 153 -9.78 3.56 -11.74
CA ARG A 153 -9.22 4.23 -10.55
C ARG A 153 -7.79 4.69 -10.77
N PHE A 154 -7.02 3.96 -11.59
CA PHE A 154 -5.62 4.25 -11.88
C PHE A 154 -5.45 5.17 -13.10
N SER A 155 -6.52 5.42 -13.87
CA SER A 155 -6.51 6.34 -15.01
C SER A 155 -6.75 7.81 -14.62
N HIS A 156 -6.97 8.11 -13.35
CA HIS A 156 -7.23 9.48 -12.87
C HIS A 156 -5.98 10.33 -12.62
N SER A 157 -4.78 9.86 -12.95
CA SER A 157 -3.53 10.63 -12.90
C SER A 157 -3.24 11.47 -14.16
N GLY A 158 -4.25 11.78 -14.99
CA GLY A 158 -3.98 12.37 -16.31
C GLY A 158 -5.00 13.38 -16.87
N LYS A 159 -5.73 14.14 -16.05
CA LYS A 159 -6.50 15.29 -16.55
C LYS A 159 -6.37 16.49 -15.63
N VAL A 160 -5.29 17.26 -15.84
CA VAL A 160 -5.27 18.68 -15.47
C VAL A 160 -6.29 19.39 -16.36
N ASN A 161 -7.22 20.10 -15.73
CA ASN A 161 -8.26 20.87 -16.42
C ASN A 161 -7.61 22.14 -17.03
N PRO A 162 -7.75 22.47 -18.33
CA PRO A 162 -6.95 23.54 -18.94
C PRO A 162 -7.41 24.98 -18.64
N LYS A 163 -8.16 25.25 -17.57
CA LYS A 163 -8.87 26.53 -17.39
C LYS A 163 -8.43 27.44 -16.23
N GLU A 164 -7.27 27.19 -15.61
CA GLU A 164 -6.72 28.11 -14.59
C GLU A 164 -5.25 28.45 -14.85
N GLN A 165 -4.91 28.84 -16.08
CA GLN A 165 -3.68 29.58 -16.39
C GLN A 165 -4.02 31.03 -16.68
N HIS A 166 -4.28 31.81 -15.63
CA HIS A 166 -3.79 33.19 -15.59
C HIS A 166 -3.71 33.65 -14.13
N GLN A 167 -2.56 34.22 -13.77
CA GLN A 167 -2.19 34.78 -12.46
C GLN A 167 -1.70 33.75 -11.43
N LYS A 168 -0.39 33.51 -11.36
CA LYS A 168 0.51 34.26 -10.45
C LYS A 168 1.96 33.82 -10.65
N SER A 169 2.81 34.82 -10.74
CA SER A 169 4.26 34.84 -10.92
C SER A 169 5.05 34.10 -9.83
N ASP A 170 6.15 33.49 -10.28
CA ASP A 170 7.50 33.44 -9.69
C ASP A 170 7.67 33.27 -8.18
N ASN A 171 8.27 32.14 -7.77
CA ASN A 171 9.33 32.11 -6.75
C ASN A 171 10.03 30.74 -6.73
N ALA A 172 11.05 30.59 -7.56
CA ALA A 172 12.02 29.48 -7.51
C ALA A 172 13.30 29.96 -6.81
N SER A 173 13.32 29.96 -5.47
CA SER A 173 14.52 30.36 -4.70
C SER A 173 14.78 29.57 -3.40
N GLU A 174 13.97 28.59 -3.00
CA GLU A 174 14.15 27.93 -1.69
C GLU A 174 14.85 26.56 -1.71
N VAL A 175 15.18 26.01 -2.88
CA VAL A 175 15.78 24.66 -2.97
C VAL A 175 17.32 24.66 -2.85
N VAL A 176 17.98 25.83 -2.95
CA VAL A 176 19.46 25.92 -2.97
C VAL A 176 20.10 26.08 -1.58
N ARG A 177 19.34 26.41 -0.53
CA ARG A 177 19.91 26.68 0.81
C ARG A 177 20.19 25.45 1.68
N ASN A 178 19.61 24.29 1.40
CA ASN A 178 19.76 23.10 2.27
C ASN A 178 20.91 22.15 1.88
N VAL A 179 21.64 22.42 0.79
CA VAL A 179 22.78 21.59 0.35
C VAL A 179 24.14 22.12 0.86
N ALA A 180 24.21 23.38 1.30
CA ALA A 180 25.46 24.00 1.74
C ALA A 180 25.83 23.75 3.22
N LEU A 181 24.93 23.17 4.03
CA LEU A 181 25.12 23.06 5.49
C LEU A 181 25.68 21.71 5.99
N LEU A 182 26.03 20.79 5.10
CA LEU A 182 26.59 19.46 5.45
C LEU A 182 28.10 19.29 5.20
N LYS A 183 28.82 20.34 4.77
CA LYS A 183 30.27 20.27 4.51
C LYS A 183 31.18 20.75 5.66
N GLY A 184 30.64 20.97 6.87
CA GLY A 184 31.35 21.69 7.94
C GLY A 184 31.50 21.00 9.30
N LEU A 185 31.53 19.66 9.40
CA LEU A 185 31.77 18.97 10.68
C LEU A 185 33.12 18.22 10.70
N PRO A 186 33.95 18.37 11.76
CA PRO A 186 35.26 17.73 11.85
C PRO A 186 35.18 16.23 12.20
N LYS A 187 36.14 15.45 11.67
CA LYS A 187 36.34 14.03 11.98
C LYS A 187 36.76 13.86 13.45
N PRO A 188 36.21 12.88 14.20
CA PRO A 188 36.79 12.46 15.47
C PRO A 188 38.05 11.60 15.23
N ALA A 189 39.07 11.85 16.05
CA ALA A 189 40.39 11.25 16.00
C ALA A 189 40.42 9.81 16.54
N GLU A 190 41.28 9.00 15.93
CA GLU A 190 41.69 7.67 16.38
C GLU A 190 42.76 7.75 17.49
N SER A 191 42.63 6.93 18.53
CA SER A 191 43.70 6.53 19.47
C SER A 191 43.27 5.18 20.07
N SER A 192 43.77 4.00 19.68
CA SER A 192 45.14 3.44 19.78
C SER A 192 45.73 3.43 21.19
N ASN A 193 45.67 2.23 21.80
CA ASN A 193 46.57 1.58 22.77
C ASN A 193 47.31 2.42 23.83
N ASN A 194 47.02 2.14 25.10
CA ASN A 194 47.92 1.43 26.02
C ASN A 194 47.13 0.87 27.21
#